data_AF-A0A434TVW5-F1
#
_entry.id   AF-A0A434TVW5-F1
#
_cell.length_a   1.000
_cell.length_b   1.000
_cell.length_c   1.000
_cell.angle_alpha   90.00
_cell.angle_beta   90.00
_cell.angle_gamma   90.00
#
_symmetry.space_group_name_H-M   'P 1'
#
loop_
_entity.id
_entity.type
_entity.pdbx_description
1 polymer ?
#
loop_
_entity_poly.entity_id
_entity_poly.type
_entity_poly.pdbx_seq_one_letter_code
_entity_poly.pdbx_strand_id
1 'polypeptide(L)'
;LQVVTNDDVAVENSSYTTGRRGVAGTLVVEKIVGAAAEQGMPLPELKALGDRVNASTRSMGVALTSCTVPAAGRPTFDIGDNEMEFGVGIHGEPGRRRDELKSADAIAEEICTAILGDLGDRAWGPALLFVNGFGGTPSMELYLMYNSARKIFEKRGVTVTRSLVGSYVTSLDMAGCSITLTMLEDETTALWDAPVHTAALRWGM
;
A
#
# COMPACT_ATOMS: atom_id res chain seq x y z
N LEU A 1 -13.14 -19.95 7.67
CA LEU A 1 -13.32 -18.76 6.80
C LEU A 1 -12.01 -17.99 6.83
N GLN A 2 -11.49 -17.52 5.69
CA GLN A 2 -10.22 -16.78 5.62
C GLN A 2 -10.29 -15.66 4.59
N VAL A 3 -9.71 -14.49 4.88
CA VAL A 3 -9.47 -13.44 3.89
C VAL A 3 -8.00 -13.52 3.50
N VAL A 4 -7.71 -13.53 2.21
CA VAL A 4 -6.33 -13.54 1.69
C VAL A 4 -6.12 -12.20 0.99
N THR A 5 -5.16 -11.41 1.47
CA THR A 5 -4.82 -10.12 0.86
C THR A 5 -3.85 -10.29 -0.29
N ASN A 6 -4.11 -9.59 -1.39
CA ASN A 6 -3.38 -9.74 -2.65
C ASN A 6 -3.38 -8.44 -3.47
N ASP A 7 -3.17 -7.32 -2.77
CA ASP A 7 -3.32 -5.95 -3.26
C ASP A 7 -2.17 -5.48 -4.16
N ASP A 8 -1.02 -6.15 -4.17
CA ASP A 8 0.13 -5.76 -4.98
C ASP A 8 -0.10 -5.99 -6.49
N VAL A 9 -0.17 -4.91 -7.27
CA VAL A 9 -0.39 -4.97 -8.73
C VAL A 9 0.88 -5.23 -9.52
N ALA A 10 2.06 -5.24 -8.88
CA ALA A 10 3.31 -5.30 -9.61
C ALA A 10 3.57 -6.68 -10.24
N VAL A 11 3.10 -7.77 -9.61
CA VAL A 11 3.48 -9.15 -9.96
C VAL A 11 2.30 -10.12 -9.84
N GLU A 12 2.05 -10.94 -10.86
CA GLU A 12 1.05 -12.03 -10.80
C GLU A 12 1.61 -13.36 -10.29
N ASN A 13 2.93 -13.61 -10.37
CA ASN A 13 3.60 -14.77 -9.75
C ASN A 13 4.99 -14.33 -9.24
N SER A 14 5.23 -14.46 -7.93
CA SER A 14 6.51 -14.08 -7.31
C SER A 14 7.24 -15.28 -6.72
N SER A 15 8.50 -15.10 -6.30
CA SER A 15 9.36 -16.16 -5.76
C SER A 15 8.75 -16.93 -4.58
N TYR A 16 7.84 -16.31 -3.82
CA TYR A 16 7.22 -16.89 -2.63
C TYR A 16 5.68 -16.90 -2.67
N THR A 17 5.06 -16.42 -3.76
CA THR A 17 3.59 -16.33 -3.87
C THR A 17 3.10 -16.82 -5.22
N THR A 18 2.14 -17.75 -5.19
CA THR A 18 1.28 -18.08 -6.32
C THR A 18 0.17 -17.04 -6.39
N GLY A 19 0.14 -16.20 -7.43
CA GLY A 19 -0.72 -15.01 -7.44
C GLY A 19 -0.02 -13.74 -6.93
N ARG A 20 -0.81 -12.70 -6.69
CA ARG A 20 -0.35 -11.41 -6.17
C ARG A 20 0.01 -11.47 -4.69
N ARG A 21 0.98 -10.65 -4.29
CA ARG A 21 1.41 -10.49 -2.88
C ARG A 21 0.42 -9.63 -2.10
N GLY A 22 0.28 -9.93 -0.81
CA GLY A 22 -0.34 -9.02 0.16
C GLY A 22 0.70 -8.07 0.72
N VAL A 23 0.46 -6.76 0.65
CA VAL A 23 1.39 -5.71 1.11
C VAL A 23 0.64 -4.68 1.97
N ALA A 24 0.94 -3.38 1.84
CA ALA A 24 0.42 -2.31 2.67
C ALA A 24 -1.13 -2.21 2.71
N GLY A 25 -1.84 -2.67 1.68
CA GLY A 25 -3.30 -2.75 1.67
C GLY A 25 -3.88 -3.69 2.74
N THR A 26 -3.07 -4.63 3.25
CA THR A 26 -3.46 -5.50 4.36
C THR A 26 -3.85 -4.70 5.61
N LEU A 27 -3.14 -3.60 5.92
CA LEU A 27 -3.48 -2.73 7.06
C LEU A 27 -4.88 -2.11 6.91
N VAL A 28 -5.29 -1.79 5.68
CA VAL A 28 -6.62 -1.22 5.41
C VAL A 28 -7.71 -2.26 5.68
N VAL A 29 -7.50 -3.50 5.24
CA VAL A 29 -8.39 -4.63 5.53
C VAL A 29 -8.47 -4.87 7.04
N GLU A 30 -7.34 -4.91 7.73
CA GLU A 30 -7.28 -5.09 9.19
C GLU A 30 -8.05 -4.00 9.94
N LYS A 31 -7.85 -2.72 9.58
CA LYS A 31 -8.55 -1.60 10.22
C LYS A 31 -10.06 -1.65 10.01
N ILE A 32 -10.52 -1.86 8.78
CA ILE A 32 -11.95 -1.82 8.44
C ILE A 32 -12.67 -3.04 9.02
N VAL A 33 -12.12 -4.24 8.84
CA VAL A 33 -12.70 -5.48 9.39
C VAL A 33 -12.64 -5.48 10.91
N GLY A 34 -11.55 -4.99 11.50
CA GLY A 34 -11.41 -4.84 12.96
C GLY A 34 -12.47 -3.92 13.56
N ALA A 35 -12.75 -2.77 12.91
CA ALA A 35 -13.82 -1.87 13.34
C ALA A 35 -15.21 -2.54 13.25
N ALA A 36 -15.47 -3.31 12.19
CA ALA A 36 -16.73 -4.03 12.04
C ALA A 36 -16.88 -5.13 13.09
N ALA A 37 -15.78 -5.81 13.44
CA ALA A 37 -15.76 -6.83 14.47
C ALA A 37 -16.05 -6.23 15.86
N GLU A 38 -15.47 -5.07 16.16
CA GLU A 38 -15.75 -4.32 17.39
C GLU A 38 -17.24 -3.92 17.50
N GLN A 39 -17.89 -3.65 16.35
CA GLN A 39 -19.32 -3.37 16.27
C GLN A 39 -20.21 -4.63 16.36
N GLY A 40 -19.63 -5.82 16.53
CA GLY A 40 -20.36 -7.07 16.70
C GLY A 40 -20.85 -7.71 15.40
N MET A 41 -20.29 -7.33 14.23
CA MET A 41 -20.66 -7.92 12.95
C MET A 41 -20.37 -9.45 12.94
N PRO A 42 -21.31 -10.30 12.46
CA PRO A 42 -21.12 -11.75 12.42
C PRO A 42 -19.94 -12.20 11.55
N LEU A 43 -19.32 -13.34 11.91
CA LEU A 43 -18.15 -13.87 11.20
C LEU A 43 -18.32 -14.04 9.66
N PRO A 44 -19.46 -14.53 9.14
CA PRO A 44 -19.66 -14.61 7.69
C PRO A 44 -19.66 -13.23 7.00
N GLU A 45 -20.22 -12.21 7.66
CA GLU A 45 -20.27 -10.85 7.15
C GLU A 45 -18.90 -10.18 7.21
N LEU A 46 -18.12 -10.40 8.27
CA LEU A 46 -16.73 -9.95 8.37
C LEU A 46 -15.86 -10.50 7.24
N LYS A 47 -16.05 -11.78 6.89
CA LYS A 47 -15.38 -12.42 5.75
C LYS A 47 -15.76 -11.73 4.43
N ALA A 48 -17.05 -11.48 4.21
CA ALA A 48 -17.52 -10.81 2.99
C ALA A 48 -17.01 -9.36 2.90
N LEU A 49 -17.00 -8.63 4.02
CA LEU A 49 -16.43 -7.28 4.11
C LEU A 49 -14.93 -7.29 3.79
N GLY A 50 -14.16 -8.19 4.39
CA GLY A 50 -12.72 -8.29 4.13
C GLY A 50 -12.40 -8.58 2.67
N ASP A 51 -13.16 -9.48 2.02
CA ASP A 51 -13.02 -9.75 0.59
C ASP A 51 -13.33 -8.51 -0.26
N ARG A 52 -14.39 -7.75 0.06
CA ARG A 52 -14.75 -6.51 -0.65
C ARG A 52 -13.70 -5.43 -0.51
N VAL A 53 -13.17 -5.22 0.70
CA VAL A 53 -12.12 -4.21 0.95
C VAL A 53 -10.85 -4.60 0.21
N ASN A 54 -10.44 -5.86 0.27
CA ASN A 54 -9.29 -6.36 -0.48
C ASN A 54 -9.49 -6.20 -2.00
N ALA A 55 -10.66 -6.56 -2.51
CA ALA A 55 -10.99 -6.40 -3.93
C ALA A 55 -10.96 -4.93 -4.41
N SER A 56 -11.14 -3.97 -3.50
CA SER A 56 -11.15 -2.53 -3.77
C SER A 56 -9.84 -1.81 -3.45
N THR A 57 -8.81 -2.56 -3.01
CA THR A 57 -7.51 -2.03 -2.59
C THR A 57 -6.42 -2.48 -3.54
N ARG A 58 -5.59 -1.54 -4.01
CA ARG A 58 -4.42 -1.81 -4.85
C ARG A 58 -3.20 -1.06 -4.39
N SER A 59 -2.05 -1.73 -4.44
CA SER A 59 -0.77 -1.23 -3.99
C SER A 59 0.33 -1.48 -5.01
N MET A 60 1.33 -0.61 -5.05
CA MET A 60 2.59 -0.89 -5.71
C MET A 60 3.73 -0.12 -5.02
N GLY A 61 4.87 -0.79 -4.88
CA GLY A 61 6.07 -0.30 -4.21
C GLY A 61 7.19 0.09 -5.15
N VAL A 62 8.11 0.91 -4.66
CA VAL A 62 9.42 1.20 -5.26
C VAL A 62 10.49 1.20 -4.17
N ALA A 63 11.61 0.54 -4.43
CA ALA A 63 12.80 0.57 -3.58
C ALA A 63 13.90 1.43 -4.21
N LEU A 64 14.56 2.22 -3.37
CA LEU A 64 15.78 2.98 -3.70
C LEU A 64 17.03 2.31 -3.13
N THR A 65 16.86 1.52 -2.07
CA THR A 65 17.90 0.62 -1.55
C THR A 65 17.27 -0.75 -1.29
N SER A 66 18.10 -1.79 -1.16
CA SER A 66 17.67 -3.06 -0.59
C SER A 66 17.56 -2.97 0.94
N CYS A 67 16.98 -3.98 1.58
CA CYS A 67 17.03 -4.14 3.03
C CYS A 67 18.16 -5.08 3.46
N THR A 68 18.60 -4.93 4.71
CA THR A 68 19.59 -5.81 5.33
C THR A 68 18.94 -6.66 6.40
N VAL A 69 18.83 -7.97 6.14
CA VAL A 69 18.40 -8.92 7.18
C VAL A 69 19.55 -9.07 8.19
N PRO A 70 19.33 -8.84 9.50
CA PRO A 70 20.41 -8.81 10.50
C PRO A 70 21.26 -10.09 10.52
N ALA A 71 20.64 -11.25 10.31
CA ALA A 71 21.33 -12.54 10.27
C ALA A 71 22.22 -12.71 9.03
N ALA A 72 21.88 -12.06 7.90
CA ALA A 72 22.67 -12.12 6.67
C ALA A 72 23.81 -11.09 6.66
N GLY A 73 23.63 -9.95 7.34
CA GLY A 73 24.64 -8.89 7.46
C GLY A 73 24.98 -8.18 6.14
N ARG A 74 24.19 -8.41 5.08
CA ARG A 74 24.36 -7.83 3.75
C ARG A 74 22.98 -7.58 3.10
N PRO A 75 22.90 -6.70 2.10
CA PRO A 75 21.67 -6.47 1.32
C PRO A 75 21.05 -7.77 0.77
N THR A 76 19.72 -7.84 0.71
CA THR A 76 19.01 -9.01 0.16
C THR A 76 19.07 -9.09 -1.37
N PHE A 77 19.28 -7.95 -2.03
CA PHE A 77 19.54 -7.84 -3.46
C PHE A 77 20.45 -6.64 -3.75
N ASP A 78 21.18 -6.71 -4.87
CA ASP A 78 22.05 -5.61 -5.29
C ASP A 78 21.24 -4.53 -6.00
N ILE A 79 21.43 -3.26 -5.65
CA ILE A 79 20.87 -2.09 -6.34
C ILE A 79 21.91 -0.97 -6.29
N GLY A 80 22.19 -0.34 -7.44
CA GLY A 80 23.18 0.73 -7.55
C GLY A 80 22.68 2.07 -7.00
N ASP A 81 23.62 2.97 -6.71
CA ASP A 81 23.34 4.28 -6.07
C ASP A 81 22.39 5.20 -6.88
N ASN A 82 22.28 4.97 -8.19
CA ASN A 82 21.40 5.71 -9.10
C ASN A 82 20.29 4.84 -9.70
N GLU A 83 20.02 3.68 -9.10
CA GLU A 83 18.99 2.75 -9.55
C GLU A 83 17.79 2.76 -8.59
N MET A 84 16.63 2.39 -9.11
CA MET A 84 15.44 2.09 -8.33
C MET A 84 14.78 0.82 -8.86
N GLU A 85 14.05 0.13 -7.99
CA GLU A 85 13.43 -1.16 -8.28
C GLU A 85 11.91 -1.06 -8.07
N PHE A 86 11.14 -1.12 -9.17
CA PHE A 86 9.69 -1.08 -9.12
C PHE A 86 9.10 -2.45 -8.81
N GLY A 87 8.03 -2.45 -8.00
CA GLY A 87 7.32 -3.67 -7.66
C GLY A 87 8.07 -4.53 -6.65
N VAL A 88 8.88 -3.94 -5.78
CA VAL A 88 9.54 -4.65 -4.69
C VAL A 88 8.50 -5.24 -3.72
N GLY A 89 8.81 -6.41 -3.14
CA GLY A 89 8.02 -7.00 -2.06
C GLY A 89 8.45 -6.48 -0.68
N ILE A 90 7.74 -6.91 0.37
CA ILE A 90 8.03 -6.49 1.75
C ILE A 90 9.12 -7.34 2.44
N HIS A 91 9.58 -8.43 1.82
CA HIS A 91 10.64 -9.29 2.37
C HIS A 91 11.99 -9.08 1.66
N GLY A 92 12.13 -7.97 0.93
CA GLY A 92 13.33 -7.71 0.14
C GLY A 92 13.43 -8.60 -1.10
N GLU A 93 12.31 -9.09 -1.62
CA GLU A 93 12.27 -9.76 -2.92
C GLU A 93 12.56 -8.75 -4.04
N PRO A 94 13.35 -9.12 -5.05
CA PRO A 94 13.56 -8.26 -6.21
C PRO A 94 12.21 -7.90 -6.84
N GLY A 95 12.15 -6.67 -7.33
CA GLY A 95 10.96 -6.16 -7.99
C GLY A 95 10.77 -6.75 -9.38
N ARG A 96 9.82 -6.18 -10.10
CA ARG A 96 9.54 -6.56 -11.49
C ARG A 96 10.57 -5.97 -12.44
N ARG A 97 11.07 -4.78 -12.13
CA ARG A 97 11.82 -3.96 -13.08
C ARG A 97 12.72 -2.96 -12.39
N ARG A 98 13.99 -3.02 -12.74
CA ARG A 98 14.98 -1.99 -12.43
C ARG A 98 14.92 -0.83 -13.41
N ASP A 99 15.19 0.36 -12.92
CA ASP A 99 15.27 1.59 -13.69
C ASP A 99 16.30 2.55 -13.09
N GLU A 100 16.68 3.60 -13.83
CA GLU A 100 17.43 4.72 -13.27
C GLU A 100 16.54 5.51 -12.31
N LEU A 101 17.14 6.12 -11.28
CA LEU A 101 16.44 6.96 -10.32
C LEU A 101 15.75 8.14 -11.03
N LYS A 102 14.44 8.28 -10.81
CA LYS A 102 13.62 9.34 -11.39
C LYS A 102 13.18 10.35 -10.34
N SER A 103 12.59 11.46 -10.81
CA SER A 103 11.90 12.39 -9.93
C SER A 103 10.70 11.72 -9.25
N ALA A 104 10.34 12.22 -8.06
CA ALA A 104 9.16 11.75 -7.32
C ALA A 104 7.87 11.78 -8.16
N ASP A 105 7.69 12.81 -9.00
CA ASP A 105 6.54 12.91 -9.90
C ASP A 105 6.49 11.78 -10.94
N ALA A 106 7.64 11.44 -11.54
CA ALA A 106 7.72 10.38 -12.54
C ALA A 106 7.56 8.99 -11.90
N ILE A 107 8.11 8.79 -10.69
CA ILE A 107 7.91 7.57 -9.90
C ILE A 107 6.42 7.41 -9.55
N ALA A 108 5.80 8.47 -9.04
CA ALA A 108 4.39 8.46 -8.68
C ALA A 108 3.49 8.21 -9.90
N GLU A 109 3.78 8.81 -11.06
CA GLU A 109 3.01 8.58 -12.29
C GLU A 109 2.99 7.10 -12.68
N GLU A 110 4.14 6.43 -12.61
CA GLU A 110 4.25 5.01 -12.95
C GLU A 110 3.45 4.13 -11.99
N ILE A 111 3.64 4.33 -10.68
CA ILE A 111 2.92 3.59 -9.63
C ILE A 111 1.40 3.82 -9.73
N CYS A 112 0.97 5.08 -9.82
CA CYS A 112 -0.44 5.43 -9.87
C CYS A 112 -1.09 4.91 -11.15
N THR A 113 -0.38 4.94 -12.29
CA THR A 113 -0.89 4.39 -13.55
C THR A 113 -1.13 2.89 -13.46
N ALA A 114 -0.21 2.14 -12.83
CA ALA A 114 -0.40 0.70 -12.61
C ALA A 114 -1.62 0.42 -11.73
N ILE A 115 -1.77 1.16 -10.62
CA ILE A 115 -2.91 1.04 -9.70
C ILE A 115 -4.24 1.35 -10.41
N LEU A 116 -4.29 2.45 -11.17
CA LEU A 116 -5.48 2.86 -11.92
C LEU A 116 -5.83 1.84 -13.01
N GLY A 117 -4.83 1.35 -13.74
CA GLY A 117 -5.03 0.35 -14.79
C GLY A 117 -5.64 -0.94 -14.26
N ASP A 118 -5.22 -1.36 -13.05
CA ASP A 118 -5.76 -2.57 -12.42
C ASP A 118 -7.16 -2.40 -11.82
N LEU A 119 -7.44 -1.23 -11.25
CA LEU A 119 -8.79 -0.89 -10.77
C LEU A 119 -9.79 -0.74 -11.93
N GLY A 120 -9.34 -0.25 -13.09
CA GLY A 120 -10.16 -0.01 -14.27
C GLY A 120 -11.25 1.03 -13.98
N ASP A 121 -12.47 0.76 -14.47
CA ASP A 121 -13.63 1.66 -14.31
C ASP A 121 -14.04 1.90 -12.85
N ARG A 122 -13.53 1.09 -11.92
CA ARG A 122 -13.77 1.26 -10.47
C ARG A 122 -12.95 2.39 -9.86
N ALA A 123 -11.93 2.91 -10.56
CA ALA A 123 -11.06 3.97 -10.07
C ALA A 123 -11.71 5.36 -10.14
N TRP A 124 -12.85 5.54 -9.47
CA TRP A 124 -13.61 6.78 -9.49
C TRP A 124 -14.37 7.01 -8.17
N GLY A 125 -14.43 8.26 -7.71
CA GLY A 125 -15.13 8.61 -6.48
C GLY A 125 -14.26 8.55 -5.21
N PRO A 126 -14.87 8.47 -4.02
CA PRO A 126 -14.16 8.55 -2.73
C PRO A 126 -13.10 7.47 -2.54
N ALA A 127 -11.95 7.83 -2.00
CA ALA A 127 -10.87 6.89 -1.74
C ALA A 127 -10.01 7.27 -0.52
N LEU A 128 -9.39 6.24 0.06
CA LEU A 128 -8.25 6.34 0.98
C LEU A 128 -6.96 6.26 0.16
N LEU A 129 -6.10 7.29 0.30
CA LEU A 129 -4.74 7.27 -0.22
C LEU A 129 -3.74 7.00 0.92
N PHE A 130 -3.09 5.85 0.87
CA PHE A 130 -2.08 5.45 1.84
C PHE A 130 -0.69 5.43 1.21
N VAL A 131 0.19 6.34 1.67
CA VAL A 131 1.62 6.34 1.30
C VAL A 131 2.43 5.77 2.45
N ASN A 132 3.02 4.61 2.20
CA ASN A 132 3.71 3.81 3.19
C ASN A 132 5.23 3.82 2.94
N GLY A 133 6.03 4.24 3.92
CA GLY A 133 7.49 4.12 3.87
C GLY A 133 7.94 2.71 4.24
N PHE A 134 9.00 2.23 3.57
CA PHE A 134 9.56 0.90 3.86
C PHE A 134 10.54 0.85 5.03
N GLY A 135 10.82 1.99 5.66
CA GLY A 135 11.65 2.09 6.86
C GLY A 135 12.71 3.18 6.73
N GLY A 136 13.48 3.14 5.64
CA GLY A 136 14.61 4.05 5.40
C GLY A 136 14.25 5.40 4.78
N THR A 137 12.98 5.63 4.39
CA THR A 137 12.56 6.89 3.75
C THR A 137 12.13 7.95 4.77
N PRO A 138 12.71 9.16 4.72
CA PRO A 138 12.31 10.29 5.57
C PRO A 138 10.83 10.68 5.40
N SER A 139 10.16 11.07 6.49
CA SER A 139 8.74 11.44 6.44
C SER A 139 8.44 12.59 5.46
N MET A 140 9.37 13.55 5.30
CA MET A 140 9.22 14.64 4.33
C MET A 140 9.13 14.14 2.88
N GLU A 141 9.87 13.08 2.54
CA GLU A 141 9.83 12.47 1.20
C GLU A 141 8.54 11.67 0.99
N LEU A 142 8.00 11.04 2.04
CA LEU A 142 6.68 10.40 1.97
C LEU A 142 5.57 11.42 1.69
N TYR A 143 5.64 12.62 2.28
CA TYR A 143 4.69 13.70 1.99
C TYR A 143 4.88 14.30 0.58
N LEU A 144 6.11 14.34 0.06
CA LEU A 144 6.36 14.67 -1.35
C LEU A 144 5.66 13.67 -2.27
N MET A 145 5.85 12.37 -2.04
CA MET A 145 5.18 11.30 -2.79
C MET A 145 3.66 11.36 -2.67
N TYR A 146 3.12 11.64 -1.47
CA TYR A 146 1.68 11.84 -1.27
C TYR A 146 1.13 12.98 -2.13
N ASN A 147 1.81 14.12 -2.17
CA ASN A 147 1.40 15.26 -2.99
C ASN A 147 1.38 14.91 -4.48
N SER A 148 2.40 14.20 -4.97
CA SER A 148 2.44 13.75 -6.37
C SER A 148 1.32 12.75 -6.68
N ALA A 149 1.17 11.71 -5.86
CA ALA A 149 0.14 10.68 -6.03
C ALA A 149 -1.28 11.25 -5.99
N ARG A 150 -1.58 12.13 -5.02
CA ARG A 150 -2.90 12.77 -4.89
C ARG A 150 -3.28 13.51 -6.17
N LYS A 151 -2.37 14.31 -6.73
CA LYS A 151 -2.63 15.07 -7.98
C LYS A 151 -2.94 14.15 -9.15
N ILE A 152 -2.27 13.00 -9.25
CA ILE A 152 -2.46 12.04 -10.34
C ILE A 152 -3.83 11.38 -10.23
N PHE A 153 -4.19 10.88 -9.04
CA PHE A 153 -5.49 10.26 -8.80
C PHE A 153 -6.65 11.24 -8.98
N GLU A 154 -6.54 12.47 -8.47
CA GLU A 154 -7.60 13.49 -8.59
C GLU A 154 -7.84 13.92 -10.04
N LYS A 155 -6.80 13.99 -10.88
CA LYS A 155 -6.95 14.22 -12.33
C LYS A 155 -7.74 13.12 -13.05
N ARG A 156 -7.89 11.94 -12.44
CA ARG A 156 -8.59 10.78 -13.00
C ARG A 156 -9.98 10.57 -12.39
N GLY A 157 -10.46 11.49 -11.55
CA GLY A 157 -11.80 11.44 -10.96
C GLY A 157 -11.88 10.70 -9.62
N VAL A 158 -10.75 10.24 -9.08
CA VAL A 158 -10.68 9.75 -7.70
C VAL A 158 -10.68 10.95 -6.74
N THR A 159 -11.52 10.91 -5.71
CA THR A 159 -11.58 11.94 -4.68
C THR A 159 -10.94 11.41 -3.40
N VAL A 160 -9.74 11.89 -3.06
CA VAL A 160 -9.04 11.46 -1.84
C VAL A 160 -9.72 12.08 -0.61
N THR A 161 -10.59 11.31 0.04
CA THR A 161 -11.36 11.72 1.22
C THR A 161 -10.66 11.35 2.53
N ARG A 162 -9.83 10.31 2.51
CA ARG A 162 -9.00 9.89 3.66
C ARG A 162 -7.56 9.68 3.22
N SER A 163 -6.63 9.80 4.16
CA SER A 163 -5.23 9.54 3.90
C SER A 163 -4.50 8.99 5.10
N LEU A 164 -3.48 8.20 4.82
CA LEU A 164 -2.48 7.76 5.79
C LEU A 164 -1.10 7.97 5.17
N VAL A 165 -0.16 8.56 5.91
CA VAL A 165 1.21 8.78 5.46
C VAL A 165 2.16 8.42 6.60
N GLY A 166 3.17 7.59 6.34
CA GLY A 166 4.15 7.16 7.33
C GLY A 166 4.66 5.75 7.08
N SER A 167 5.40 5.18 8.03
CA SER A 167 5.95 3.83 7.91
C SER A 167 5.14 2.87 8.78
N TYR A 168 4.27 2.06 8.16
CA TYR A 168 3.41 1.11 8.88
C TYR A 168 3.64 -0.34 8.46
N VAL A 169 3.88 -0.59 7.17
CA VAL A 169 4.20 -1.92 6.61
C VAL A 169 5.59 -1.86 5.99
N THR A 170 6.61 -2.02 6.83
CA THR A 170 8.02 -1.80 6.48
C THR A 170 8.72 -3.04 5.95
N SER A 171 9.87 -2.84 5.29
CA SER A 171 10.87 -3.88 4.99
C SER A 171 12.20 -3.49 5.63
N LEU A 172 12.29 -3.62 6.95
CA LEU A 172 13.46 -3.27 7.76
C LEU A 172 13.97 -1.84 7.49
N ASP A 173 15.17 -1.70 6.95
CA ASP A 173 15.88 -0.46 6.65
C ASP A 173 15.76 -0.01 5.19
N MET A 174 14.92 -0.68 4.38
CA MET A 174 14.72 -0.35 2.97
C MET A 174 14.29 1.11 2.80
N ALA A 175 15.07 1.89 2.03
CA ALA A 175 14.62 3.17 1.51
C ALA A 175 13.73 2.92 0.29
N GLY A 176 12.53 3.49 0.34
CA GLY A 176 11.48 3.29 -0.64
C GLY A 176 10.10 3.52 -0.04
N CYS A 177 9.08 3.45 -0.88
CA CYS A 177 7.70 3.56 -0.43
C CYS A 177 6.76 2.75 -1.31
N SER A 178 5.57 2.48 -0.79
CA SER A 178 4.42 2.04 -1.58
C SER A 178 3.31 3.08 -1.54
N ILE A 179 2.57 3.14 -2.65
CA ILE A 179 1.29 3.83 -2.72
C ILE A 179 0.20 2.76 -2.72
N THR A 180 -0.79 2.94 -1.88
CA THR A 180 -2.00 2.12 -1.80
C THR A 180 -3.21 3.02 -2.02
N LEU A 181 -4.10 2.61 -2.93
CA LEU A 181 -5.39 3.24 -3.13
C LEU A 181 -6.49 2.25 -2.78
N THR A 182 -7.38 2.64 -1.87
CA THR A 182 -8.60 1.88 -1.53
C THR A 182 -9.82 2.71 -1.90
N MET A 183 -10.64 2.21 -2.81
CA MET A 183 -11.92 2.83 -3.11
C MET A 183 -12.86 2.67 -1.91
N LEU A 184 -13.51 3.76 -1.53
CA LEU A 184 -14.36 3.82 -0.35
C LEU A 184 -15.83 3.98 -0.74
N GLU A 185 -16.66 3.33 0.06
CA GLU A 185 -18.12 3.47 0.09
C GLU A 185 -18.50 4.07 1.46
N ASP A 186 -19.76 4.45 1.65
CA ASP A 186 -20.22 5.05 2.90
C ASP A 186 -19.95 4.13 4.11
N GLU A 187 -20.23 2.83 3.96
CA GLU A 187 -19.97 1.82 4.99
C GLU A 187 -18.48 1.72 5.33
N THR A 188 -17.61 1.56 4.33
CA THR A 188 -16.16 1.39 4.56
C THR A 188 -15.50 2.67 5.04
N THR A 189 -16.02 3.84 4.65
CA THR A 189 -15.62 5.14 5.19
C THR A 189 -15.94 5.25 6.67
N ALA A 190 -17.16 4.89 7.07
CA ALA A 190 -17.57 4.91 8.48
C ALA A 190 -16.72 3.95 9.34
N LEU A 191 -16.40 2.77 8.82
CA LEU A 191 -15.54 1.79 9.51
C LEU A 191 -14.07 2.23 9.59
N TRP A 192 -13.56 2.93 8.58
CA TRP A 192 -12.24 3.56 8.65
C TRP A 192 -12.21 4.62 9.77
N ASP A 193 -13.23 5.49 9.81
CA ASP A 193 -13.32 6.59 10.77
C ASP A 193 -13.63 6.13 12.20
N ALA A 194 -14.17 4.93 12.37
CA ALA A 194 -14.47 4.36 13.68
C ALA A 194 -13.22 4.38 14.59
N PRO A 195 -13.39 4.61 15.90
CA PRO A 195 -12.28 4.69 16.85
C PRO A 195 -11.32 3.51 16.76
N VAL A 196 -10.04 3.78 16.98
CA VAL A 196 -9.00 2.76 17.05
C VAL A 196 -7.97 3.17 18.09
N HIS A 197 -7.53 2.21 18.89
CA HIS A 197 -6.51 2.41 19.92
C HIS A 197 -5.50 1.26 19.87
N THR A 198 -4.58 1.34 18.89
CA THR A 198 -3.44 0.43 18.78
C THR A 198 -2.14 1.22 18.90
N ALA A 199 -1.00 0.51 18.94
CA ALA A 199 0.30 1.15 19.03
C ALA A 199 0.63 2.04 17.81
N ALA A 200 0.09 1.70 16.63
CA ALA A 200 0.40 2.37 15.37
C ALA A 200 -0.77 3.21 14.80
N LEU A 201 -2.03 2.88 15.13
CA LEU A 201 -3.20 3.64 14.70
C LEU A 201 -4.01 4.11 15.91
N ARG A 202 -4.23 5.42 16.04
CA ARG A 202 -4.93 6.00 17.18
C ARG A 202 -5.75 7.24 16.82
N TRP A 203 -7.08 7.14 16.88
CA TRP A 203 -8.01 8.26 16.70
C TRP A 203 -9.39 7.95 17.29
N GLY A 204 -10.25 8.97 17.41
CA GLY A 204 -11.63 8.84 17.87
C GLY A 204 -11.79 8.55 19.37
N MET A 205 -10.84 9.03 20.19
CA MET A 205 -10.88 8.90 21.66
C MET A 205 -11.82 9.90 22.31
#